data_AF-A0A9Q9EI28-F1
#
_entry.id   AF-A0A9Q9EI28-F1
#
_cell.length_a   1.000
_cell.length_b   1.000
_cell.length_c   1.000
_cell.angle_alpha   90.00
_cell.angle_beta   90.00
_cell.angle_gamma   90.00
#
_symmetry.space_group_name_H-M   'P 1'
#
loop_
_entity.id
_entity.type
_entity.pdbx_description
1 polymer ?
#
loop_
_entity_poly.entity_id
_entity_poly.type
_entity_poly.pdbx_seq_one_letter_code
_entity_poly.pdbx_strand_id
1 'polypeptide(L)'
;MVYTVYTDKAINDEHIPNSCKYYPDEQPAGSGRVGFRVDYDGCGTGSQMTNGLYPRLIDQDLRVPTLEMAYQQFLWKSRLAGPFVSIWRSWSRALRWARYLKRRKCHNIMIHAVDLEIVEKANPIYDASRVIKELHNLNRGLDLATKNHFEELIVYNGVDDSTCAIIASIPAGSDNVKVAAHFANVLIPKEFHEDVQRYADSCPQARGRHAVQLPPVYGHSNLEIAGFSYMPLGGEGTFFDALLSRLYLGTIMRRGYVDKAKLIQMITAMCTDFSQDCKRQESKYGAEGVIIGKRPRTDSVFTTMSTSTFASLSSPV
;
A
#
# COMPACT_ATOMS: atom_id res chain seq x y z
N MET A 1 -24.23 12.66 10.21
CA MET A 1 -23.35 13.65 10.87
C MET A 1 -22.00 12.98 11.07
N VAL A 2 -20.95 13.49 10.43
CA VAL A 2 -19.58 12.93 10.54
C VAL A 2 -18.91 13.64 11.71
N TYR A 3 -18.43 12.87 12.70
CA TYR A 3 -17.69 13.44 13.82
C TYR A 3 -16.26 13.78 13.36
N THR A 4 -15.77 14.95 13.74
CA THR A 4 -14.44 15.44 13.34
C THR A 4 -13.37 15.07 14.37
N VAL A 5 -12.14 14.86 13.91
CA VAL A 5 -10.98 14.68 14.78
C VAL A 5 -10.55 15.98 15.49
N TYR A 6 -11.00 17.15 15.01
CA TYR A 6 -10.69 18.47 15.57
C TYR A 6 -11.44 18.74 16.89
N THR A 7 -11.15 17.93 17.90
CA THR A 7 -11.57 18.19 19.28
C THR A 7 -10.64 19.21 19.93
N ASP A 8 -11.08 19.90 20.98
CA ASP A 8 -10.22 20.82 21.74
C ASP A 8 -8.94 20.12 22.23
N LYS A 9 -9.04 18.85 22.62
CA LYS A 9 -7.89 18.02 22.97
C LYS A 9 -6.93 17.89 21.79
N ALA A 10 -7.42 17.53 20.60
CA ALA A 10 -6.58 17.27 19.44
C ALA A 10 -5.94 18.54 18.87
N ILE A 11 -6.62 19.68 18.93
CA ILE A 11 -6.10 20.98 18.45
C ILE A 11 -4.96 21.47 19.34
N ASN A 12 -5.05 21.24 20.66
CA ASN A 12 -4.06 21.70 21.63
C ASN A 12 -3.00 20.63 22.00
N ASP A 13 -2.98 19.51 21.28
CA ASP A 13 -2.02 18.43 21.52
C ASP A 13 -0.66 18.68 20.86
N GLU A 14 0.34 17.91 21.25
CA GLU A 14 1.68 17.95 20.69
C GLU A 14 1.67 17.65 19.18
N HIS A 15 2.45 18.43 18.42
CA HIS A 15 2.64 18.20 16.99
C HIS A 15 3.37 16.89 16.71
N ILE A 16 3.12 16.29 15.54
CA ILE A 16 3.90 15.13 15.10
C ILE A 16 5.36 15.56 14.89
N PRO A 17 6.35 14.95 15.57
CA PRO A 17 7.74 15.38 15.47
C PRO A 17 8.33 15.22 14.08
N ASN A 18 9.32 16.06 13.74
CA ASN A 18 10.04 15.97 12.46
C ASN A 18 10.78 14.64 12.29
N SER A 19 11.18 13.96 13.39
CA SER A 19 11.78 12.61 13.33
C SER A 19 10.85 11.55 12.73
N CYS A 20 9.54 11.80 12.74
CA CYS A 20 8.52 10.93 12.15
C CYS A 20 8.26 11.23 10.67
N LYS A 21 8.79 12.33 10.12
CA LYS A 21 8.64 12.66 8.70
C LYS A 21 9.33 11.63 7.82
N TYR A 22 8.73 11.42 6.66
CA TYR A 22 9.21 10.52 5.64
C TYR A 22 9.63 11.32 4.41
N TYR A 23 10.88 11.13 3.99
CA TYR A 23 11.49 11.82 2.86
C TYR A 23 11.72 10.81 1.72
N PRO A 24 10.92 10.87 0.63
CA PRO A 24 11.01 9.91 -0.47
C PRO A 24 12.36 9.96 -1.22
N ASP A 25 12.98 11.13 -1.30
CA ASP A 25 14.26 11.37 -1.97
C ASP A 25 15.44 10.70 -1.23
N GLU A 26 15.34 10.55 0.09
CA GLU A 26 16.29 9.80 0.92
C GLU A 26 16.17 8.28 0.75
N GLN A 27 15.15 7.79 0.04
CA GLN A 27 14.92 6.36 -0.15
C GLN A 27 15.63 5.81 -1.39
N PRO A 28 16.01 4.52 -1.39
CA PRO A 28 16.65 3.89 -2.53
C PRO A 28 15.81 4.01 -3.82
N ALA A 29 16.47 4.14 -4.97
CA ALA A 29 15.77 4.06 -6.24
C ALA A 29 15.09 2.68 -6.38
N GLY A 30 13.76 2.67 -6.55
CA GLY A 30 12.96 1.45 -6.64
C GLY A 30 12.39 0.96 -5.30
N SER A 31 12.66 1.66 -4.20
CA SER A 31 12.14 1.33 -2.88
C SER A 31 11.70 2.59 -2.13
N GLY A 32 10.44 2.64 -1.68
CA GLY A 32 9.95 3.76 -0.87
C GLY A 32 9.70 5.11 -1.58
N ARG A 33 9.91 5.22 -2.90
CA ARG A 33 9.55 6.41 -3.71
C ARG A 33 8.15 6.34 -4.33
N VAL A 34 7.64 5.13 -4.48
CA VAL A 34 6.27 4.87 -4.94
C VAL A 34 5.49 4.28 -3.76
N GLY A 35 4.29 4.81 -3.53
CA GLY A 35 3.35 4.31 -2.54
C GLY A 35 2.13 3.66 -3.19
N PHE A 36 1.38 2.89 -2.41
CA PHE A 36 0.21 2.14 -2.84
C PHE A 36 -0.97 2.46 -1.94
N ARG A 37 -1.91 3.25 -2.46
CA ARG A 37 -3.18 3.56 -1.80
C ARG A 37 -4.20 2.50 -2.19
N VAL A 38 -4.95 1.97 -1.23
CA VAL A 38 -6.03 1.03 -1.50
C VAL A 38 -7.38 1.70 -1.23
N ASP A 39 -8.18 1.88 -2.27
CA ASP A 39 -9.52 2.45 -2.21
C ASP A 39 -10.56 1.38 -2.56
N TYR A 40 -11.80 1.58 -2.12
CA TYR A 40 -12.88 0.61 -2.23
C TYR A 40 -14.24 1.24 -1.97
N ASP A 41 -15.29 0.55 -2.43
CA ASP A 41 -16.68 0.84 -2.11
C ASP A 41 -17.22 -0.05 -0.99
N GLY A 42 -18.17 0.52 -0.23
CA GLY A 42 -18.93 -0.20 0.78
C GLY A 42 -18.23 -0.25 2.15
N CYS A 43 -18.81 -1.05 3.05
CA CYS A 43 -18.34 -1.30 4.43
C CYS A 43 -18.14 -0.06 5.34
N GLY A 44 -18.71 1.10 4.95
CA GLY A 44 -18.92 2.27 5.82
C GLY A 44 -17.69 3.15 6.10
N THR A 45 -16.58 2.94 5.38
CA THR A 45 -15.30 3.65 5.67
C THR A 45 -14.47 4.07 4.45
N GLY A 46 -14.87 3.72 3.22
CA GLY A 46 -14.18 4.11 1.99
C GLY A 46 -14.85 5.29 1.28
N SER A 47 -14.05 6.22 0.73
CA SER A 47 -14.49 7.07 -0.37
C SER A 47 -13.87 6.52 -1.66
N GLN A 48 -14.71 6.28 -2.68
CA GLN A 48 -14.22 6.22 -4.05
C GLN A 48 -13.92 7.66 -4.45
N MET A 49 -12.65 8.00 -4.59
CA MET A 49 -12.27 9.25 -5.21
C MET A 49 -11.51 8.93 -6.49
N THR A 50 -12.13 9.29 -7.61
CA THR A 50 -11.64 8.97 -8.94
C THR A 50 -10.49 9.91 -9.36
N ASN A 51 -10.41 11.07 -8.70
CA ASN A 51 -9.54 12.19 -9.05
C ASN A 51 -8.83 12.62 -7.76
N GLY A 52 -7.53 12.39 -7.61
CA GLY A 52 -6.75 12.78 -6.42
C GLY A 52 -6.80 11.82 -5.22
N LEU A 53 -6.05 12.18 -4.18
CA LEU A 53 -5.95 11.47 -2.90
C LEU A 53 -6.52 12.37 -1.81
N TYR A 54 -7.73 12.14 -1.30
CA TYR A 54 -8.27 12.99 -0.25
C TYR A 54 -8.60 12.23 1.04
N PRO A 55 -8.41 12.87 2.20
CA PRO A 55 -8.86 12.33 3.47
C PRO A 55 -10.38 12.41 3.59
N ARG A 56 -10.93 11.77 4.64
CA ARG A 56 -12.36 11.88 4.95
C ARG A 56 -12.79 13.30 5.37
N LEU A 57 -11.83 14.12 5.80
CA LEU A 57 -12.02 15.51 6.18
C LEU A 57 -10.80 16.32 5.73
N ILE A 58 -10.99 17.30 4.85
CA ILE A 58 -9.93 18.22 4.43
C ILE A 58 -9.76 19.30 5.51
N ASP A 59 -8.53 19.56 5.93
CA ASP A 59 -8.22 20.72 6.76
C ASP A 59 -8.13 21.98 5.91
N GLN A 60 -9.09 22.89 6.08
CA GLN A 60 -9.10 24.17 5.38
C GLN A 60 -8.18 25.19 6.03
N ASP A 61 -7.92 25.04 7.34
CA ASP A 61 -7.12 25.99 8.12
C ASP A 61 -5.61 25.68 8.05
N LEU A 62 -5.23 24.60 7.35
CA LEU A 62 -3.84 24.16 7.13
C LEU A 62 -3.02 24.10 8.43
N ARG A 63 -3.64 23.57 9.49
CA ARG A 63 -3.02 23.39 10.80
C ARG A 63 -1.85 22.41 10.71
N VAL A 64 -0.95 22.51 11.69
CA VAL A 64 0.10 21.51 11.87
C VAL A 64 -0.51 20.26 12.50
N PRO A 65 -0.37 19.07 11.90
CA PRO A 65 -0.96 17.84 12.43
C PRO A 65 -0.40 17.48 13.81
N THR A 66 -1.27 16.99 14.69
CA THR A 66 -0.93 16.58 16.07
C THR A 66 -0.92 15.06 16.25
N LEU A 67 -0.27 14.60 17.31
CA LEU A 67 -0.18 13.19 17.70
C LEU A 67 -1.57 12.60 17.98
N GLU A 68 -2.49 13.34 18.59
CA GLU A 68 -3.87 12.90 18.82
C GLU A 68 -4.61 12.70 17.49
N MET A 69 -4.44 13.60 16.51
CA MET A 69 -5.05 13.40 15.19
C MET A 69 -4.54 12.13 14.52
N ALA A 70 -3.23 11.86 14.60
CA ALA A 70 -2.62 10.64 14.06
C ALA A 70 -3.08 9.39 14.82
N TYR A 71 -3.16 9.45 16.16
CA TYR A 71 -3.69 8.36 16.98
C TYR A 71 -5.11 7.96 16.55
N GLN A 72 -5.99 8.96 16.35
CA GLN A 72 -7.36 8.71 15.88
C GLN A 72 -7.41 8.12 14.46
N GLN A 73 -6.45 8.45 13.59
CA GLN A 73 -6.31 7.83 12.28
C GLN A 73 -5.93 6.34 12.38
N PHE A 74 -5.02 5.98 13.30
CA PHE A 74 -4.55 4.61 13.47
C PHE A 74 -5.57 3.70 14.14
N LEU A 75 -6.48 4.27 14.92
CA LEU A 75 -7.68 3.58 15.37
C LEU A 75 -8.58 3.32 14.15
N TRP A 76 -8.39 2.19 13.46
CA TRP A 76 -9.18 1.80 12.28
C TRP A 76 -10.71 1.72 12.54
N LYS A 77 -11.14 1.69 13.81
CA LYS A 77 -12.54 1.75 14.24
C LYS A 77 -13.01 3.16 14.61
N SER A 78 -12.15 4.17 14.53
CA SER A 78 -12.50 5.53 14.88
C SER A 78 -13.63 6.01 13.98
N ARG A 79 -14.67 6.53 14.63
CA ARG A 79 -15.79 7.20 13.95
C ARG A 79 -15.43 8.63 13.54
N LEU A 80 -14.25 9.10 13.94
CA LEU A 80 -13.78 10.44 13.62
C LEU A 80 -13.20 10.46 12.20
N ALA A 81 -13.64 11.41 11.40
CA ALA A 81 -12.98 11.75 10.15
C ALA A 81 -11.77 12.64 10.47
N GLY A 82 -10.59 12.21 10.01
CA GLY A 82 -9.35 12.94 10.17
C GLY A 82 -8.76 13.37 8.82
N PRO A 83 -7.77 14.27 8.85
CA PRO A 83 -7.15 14.88 7.67
C PRO A 83 -6.04 14.03 7.05
N PHE A 84 -6.03 12.73 7.28
CA PHE A 84 -4.97 11.86 6.80
C PHE A 84 -5.44 10.88 5.72
N VAL A 85 -4.55 10.63 4.77
CA VAL A 85 -4.65 9.55 3.79
C VAL A 85 -3.58 8.51 4.11
N SER A 86 -3.99 7.26 4.33
CA SER A 86 -3.06 6.15 4.50
C SER A 86 -2.57 5.61 3.15
N ILE A 87 -1.26 5.43 3.00
CA ILE A 87 -0.58 4.88 1.83
C ILE A 87 0.39 3.77 2.29
N TRP A 88 0.44 2.65 1.58
CA TRP A 88 1.41 1.58 1.87
C TRP A 88 2.67 1.74 1.03
N ARG A 89 3.86 1.66 1.62
CA ARG A 89 5.13 1.62 0.85
C ARG A 89 5.35 0.32 0.09
N SER A 90 4.68 -0.74 0.54
CA SER A 90 4.89 -2.10 0.06
C SER A 90 3.68 -2.59 -0.73
N TRP A 91 3.95 -3.08 -1.94
CA TRP A 91 2.95 -3.72 -2.77
C TRP A 91 2.33 -4.95 -2.08
N SER A 92 3.15 -5.76 -1.43
CA SER A 92 2.70 -6.91 -0.61
C SER A 92 1.76 -6.50 0.53
N ARG A 93 1.96 -5.32 1.14
CA ARG A 93 1.03 -4.78 2.17
C ARG A 93 -0.27 -4.33 1.54
N ALA A 94 -0.23 -3.60 0.43
CA ALA A 94 -1.43 -3.17 -0.29
C ALA A 94 -2.29 -4.38 -0.72
N LEU A 95 -1.68 -5.43 -1.29
CA LEU A 95 -2.37 -6.67 -1.64
C LEU A 95 -2.93 -7.43 -0.43
N ARG A 96 -2.25 -7.40 0.72
CA ARG A 96 -2.79 -7.96 1.98
C ARG A 96 -4.03 -7.18 2.43
N TRP A 97 -3.99 -5.86 2.33
CA TRP A 97 -5.10 -5.00 2.70
C TRP A 97 -6.30 -5.19 1.76
N ALA A 98 -6.08 -5.24 0.45
CA ALA A 98 -7.12 -5.56 -0.53
C ALA A 98 -7.83 -6.90 -0.23
N ARG A 99 -7.06 -7.95 0.09
CA ARG A 99 -7.64 -9.24 0.52
C ARG A 99 -8.44 -9.15 1.82
N TYR A 100 -7.99 -8.34 2.77
CA TYR A 100 -8.75 -8.09 4.00
C TYR A 100 -10.10 -7.42 3.68
N LEU A 101 -10.11 -6.39 2.83
CA LEU A 101 -11.33 -5.69 2.39
C LEU A 101 -12.28 -6.61 1.63
N LYS A 102 -11.76 -7.47 0.73
CA LYS A 102 -12.55 -8.50 0.04
C LYS A 102 -13.27 -9.42 1.03
N ARG A 103 -12.58 -9.92 2.07
CA ARG A 103 -13.19 -10.75 3.13
C ARG A 103 -14.24 -10.00 3.94
N ARG A 104 -14.16 -8.67 4.01
CA ARG A 104 -15.14 -7.79 4.64
C ARG A 104 -16.31 -7.43 3.71
N LYS A 105 -16.40 -8.04 2.52
CA LYS A 105 -17.43 -7.79 1.51
C LYS A 105 -17.45 -6.33 1.04
N CYS A 106 -16.28 -5.67 1.00
CA CYS A 106 -16.12 -4.41 0.30
C CYS A 106 -15.97 -4.72 -1.22
N HIS A 107 -16.39 -3.79 -2.08
CA HIS A 107 -16.44 -3.98 -3.54
C HIS A 107 -15.58 -2.92 -4.24
N ASN A 108 -15.40 -3.03 -5.56
CA ASN A 108 -14.66 -2.05 -6.37
C ASN A 108 -13.30 -1.66 -5.76
N ILE A 109 -12.57 -2.67 -5.28
CA ILE A 109 -11.28 -2.47 -4.60
C ILE A 109 -10.23 -2.13 -5.66
N MET A 110 -9.59 -0.98 -5.51
CA MET A 110 -8.55 -0.47 -6.41
C MET A 110 -7.27 -0.21 -5.62
N ILE A 111 -6.12 -0.50 -6.23
CA ILE A 111 -4.82 -0.06 -5.72
C ILE A 111 -4.27 1.01 -6.66
N HIS A 112 -4.08 2.21 -6.13
CA HIS A 112 -3.46 3.33 -6.83
C HIS A 112 -1.97 3.37 -6.52
N ALA A 113 -1.14 3.33 -7.55
CA ALA A 113 0.29 3.62 -7.42
C ALA A 113 0.48 5.14 -7.40
N VAL A 114 1.23 5.64 -6.42
CA VAL A 114 1.34 7.07 -6.08
C VAL A 114 2.81 7.50 -6.11
N ASP A 115 3.09 8.61 -6.77
CA ASP A 115 4.39 9.27 -6.79
C ASP A 115 4.61 10.06 -5.49
N LEU A 116 5.35 9.49 -4.54
CA LEU A 116 5.50 10.10 -3.22
C LEU A 116 6.33 11.40 -3.27
N GLU A 117 7.21 11.56 -4.26
CA GLU A 117 7.99 12.79 -4.46
C GLU A 117 7.10 13.98 -4.89
N ILE A 118 6.00 13.72 -5.60
CA ILE A 118 5.00 14.76 -5.91
C ILE A 118 4.16 15.06 -4.67
N VAL A 119 3.76 14.02 -3.94
CA VAL A 119 2.95 14.17 -2.72
C VAL A 119 3.69 14.99 -1.67
N GLU A 120 4.96 14.69 -1.41
CA GLU A 120 5.76 15.33 -0.36
C GLU A 120 5.93 16.85 -0.60
N LYS A 121 6.06 17.26 -1.87
CA LYS A 121 6.12 18.69 -2.25
C LYS A 121 4.85 19.46 -1.92
N ALA A 122 3.71 18.78 -1.92
CA ALA A 122 2.42 19.39 -1.64
C ALA A 122 2.08 19.30 -0.15
N ASN A 123 2.35 18.17 0.50
CA ASN A 123 1.96 17.90 1.87
C ASN A 123 2.94 17.00 2.62
N PRO A 124 3.11 17.21 3.94
CA PRO A 124 4.01 16.38 4.74
C PRO A 124 3.51 14.93 4.81
N ILE A 125 4.49 14.02 4.69
CA ILE A 125 4.30 12.58 4.82
C ILE A 125 4.96 12.12 6.12
N TYR A 126 4.26 11.29 6.89
CA TYR A 126 4.79 10.71 8.12
C TYR A 126 4.80 9.18 8.06
N ASP A 127 5.85 8.57 8.61
CA ASP A 127 5.92 7.11 8.78
C ASP A 127 5.11 6.71 10.01
N ALA A 128 4.03 5.95 9.81
CA ALA A 128 3.11 5.59 10.88
C ALA A 128 3.78 4.78 12.00
N SER A 129 4.75 3.94 11.65
CA SER A 129 5.47 3.13 12.64
C SER A 129 6.33 4.00 13.57
N ARG A 130 6.88 5.11 13.06
CA ARG A 130 7.61 6.10 13.87
C ARG A 130 6.65 6.91 14.74
N VAL A 131 5.52 7.36 14.20
CA VAL A 131 4.51 8.10 14.98
C VAL A 131 3.96 7.24 16.14
N ILE A 132 3.71 5.95 15.90
CA ILE A 132 3.24 5.04 16.96
C ILE A 132 4.31 4.83 18.03
N LYS A 133 5.59 4.71 17.66
CA LYS A 133 6.68 4.65 18.64
C LYS A 133 6.73 5.91 19.50
N GLU A 134 6.53 7.08 18.89
CA GLU A 134 6.47 8.33 19.63
C GLU A 134 5.29 8.38 20.61
N LEU A 135 4.10 7.97 20.16
CA LEU A 135 2.93 7.82 21.04
C LEU A 135 3.26 6.91 22.23
N HIS A 136 3.89 5.76 21.99
CA HIS A 136 4.29 4.82 23.06
C HIS A 136 5.32 5.42 24.02
N ASN A 137 6.30 6.18 23.53
CA ASN A 137 7.29 6.86 24.36
C ASN A 137 6.63 7.86 25.33
N LEU A 138 5.51 8.46 24.91
CA LEU A 138 4.68 9.33 25.72
C LEU A 138 3.64 8.57 26.57
N ASN A 139 3.72 7.23 26.66
CA ASN A 139 2.74 6.36 27.31
C ASN A 139 1.30 6.51 26.78
N ARG A 140 1.16 6.82 25.48
CA ARG A 140 -0.12 6.96 24.75
C ARG A 140 -0.25 5.88 23.69
N GLY A 141 -1.49 5.58 23.29
CA GLY A 141 -1.77 4.66 22.17
C GLY A 141 -1.20 3.25 22.33
N LEU A 142 -1.03 2.77 23.57
CA LEU A 142 -0.48 1.45 23.88
C LEU A 142 -1.35 0.29 23.36
N ASP A 143 -2.58 0.58 22.95
CA ASP A 143 -3.50 -0.32 22.26
C ASP A 143 -3.20 -0.47 20.77
N LEU A 144 -2.32 0.37 20.20
CA LEU A 144 -1.87 0.29 18.82
C LEU A 144 -0.70 -0.69 18.67
N ALA A 145 -0.87 -1.69 17.81
CA ALA A 145 0.21 -2.60 17.48
C ALA A 145 1.05 -2.06 16.31
N THR A 146 2.31 -1.70 16.55
CA THR A 146 3.23 -1.15 15.51
C THR A 146 3.31 -2.03 14.26
N LYS A 147 3.23 -3.36 14.40
CA LYS A 147 3.22 -4.32 13.29
C LYS A 147 2.06 -4.12 12.30
N ASN A 148 0.92 -3.60 12.75
CA ASN A 148 -0.26 -3.39 11.90
C ASN A 148 -0.07 -2.21 10.95
N HIS A 149 0.74 -1.24 11.37
CA HIS A 149 1.04 0.00 10.65
C HIS A 149 2.45 0.02 10.07
N PHE A 150 3.10 -1.14 10.03
CA PHE A 150 4.38 -1.30 9.36
C PHE A 150 4.23 -1.00 7.86
N GLU A 151 5.14 -0.17 7.34
CA GLU A 151 5.13 0.37 5.96
C GLU A 151 3.90 1.23 5.62
N GLU A 152 3.09 1.60 6.61
CA GLU A 152 2.06 2.61 6.43
C GLU A 152 2.68 4.00 6.52
N LEU A 153 2.32 4.85 5.57
CA LEU A 153 2.54 6.28 5.58
C LEU A 153 1.20 6.97 5.76
N ILE A 154 1.19 8.08 6.48
CA ILE A 154 0.05 8.99 6.52
C ILE A 154 0.43 10.31 5.85
N VAL A 155 -0.39 10.73 4.90
CA VAL A 155 -0.24 11.99 4.17
C VAL A 155 -1.24 12.98 4.74
N TYR A 156 -0.77 14.15 5.15
CA TYR A 156 -1.66 15.21 5.62
C TYR A 156 -2.41 15.85 4.45
N ASN A 157 -3.70 16.11 4.63
CA ASN A 157 -4.62 16.77 3.70
C ASN A 157 -4.80 16.14 2.30
N GLY A 158 -3.98 15.15 1.94
CA GLY A 158 -4.04 14.49 0.64
C GLY A 158 -3.39 15.31 -0.48
N VAL A 159 -3.71 15.02 -1.75
CA VAL A 159 -3.30 15.83 -2.91
C VAL A 159 -4.40 15.83 -3.97
N ASP A 160 -4.53 16.96 -4.66
CA ASP A 160 -5.48 17.14 -5.75
C ASP A 160 -5.09 16.33 -6.99
N ASP A 161 -6.07 15.97 -7.83
CA ASP A 161 -5.83 15.24 -9.08
C ASP A 161 -4.93 16.00 -10.06
N SER A 162 -5.02 17.34 -10.07
CA SER A 162 -4.18 18.21 -10.91
C SER A 162 -2.69 18.03 -10.65
N THR A 163 -2.30 17.54 -9.48
CA THR A 163 -0.89 17.23 -9.16
C THR A 163 -0.35 16.04 -9.95
N CYS A 164 -1.23 15.23 -10.58
CA CYS A 164 -0.86 14.03 -11.31
C CYS A 164 -0.06 13.02 -10.46
N ALA A 165 -0.29 13.00 -9.14
CA ALA A 165 0.42 12.12 -8.21
C ALA A 165 0.08 10.63 -8.40
N ILE A 166 -1.11 10.30 -8.92
CA ILE A 166 -1.51 8.92 -9.20
C ILE A 166 -0.92 8.49 -10.56
N ILE A 167 -0.04 7.48 -10.52
CA ILE A 167 0.70 6.96 -11.68
C ILE A 167 -0.05 5.84 -12.39
N ALA A 168 -0.74 4.98 -11.63
CA ALA A 168 -1.50 3.87 -12.16
C ALA A 168 -2.64 3.50 -11.22
N SER A 169 -3.67 2.83 -11.74
CA SER A 169 -4.77 2.29 -10.94
C SER A 169 -5.00 0.85 -11.35
N ILE A 170 -4.90 -0.06 -10.38
CA ILE A 170 -4.91 -1.50 -10.61
C ILE A 170 -6.11 -2.08 -9.86
N PRO A 171 -7.04 -2.76 -10.56
CA PRO A 171 -8.17 -3.41 -9.91
C PRO A 171 -7.67 -4.57 -9.04
N ALA A 172 -8.17 -4.69 -7.81
CA ALA A 172 -7.67 -5.60 -6.77
C ALA A 172 -8.78 -6.30 -5.97
N GLY A 173 -9.94 -6.53 -6.58
CA GLY A 173 -11.07 -7.27 -5.99
C GLY A 173 -10.91 -8.80 -6.02
N SER A 174 -9.95 -9.33 -6.77
CA SER A 174 -9.73 -10.77 -6.98
C SER A 174 -8.52 -11.33 -6.23
N ASP A 175 -8.32 -12.64 -6.35
CA ASP A 175 -7.11 -13.30 -5.83
C ASP A 175 -5.90 -12.95 -6.68
N ASN A 176 -4.69 -13.16 -6.16
CA ASN A 176 -3.46 -12.75 -6.84
C ASN A 176 -2.89 -13.89 -7.69
N VAL A 177 -2.38 -13.55 -8.86
CA VAL A 177 -1.63 -14.42 -9.77
C VAL A 177 -0.17 -13.99 -9.76
N LYS A 178 0.72 -14.98 -9.79
CA LYS A 178 2.16 -14.76 -9.89
C LYS A 178 2.56 -14.70 -11.36
N VAL A 179 3.16 -13.60 -11.77
CA VAL A 179 3.72 -13.39 -13.10
C VAL A 179 5.23 -13.41 -12.98
N ALA A 180 5.87 -14.28 -13.77
CA ALA A 180 7.32 -14.33 -13.86
C ALA A 180 7.83 -13.14 -14.69
N ALA A 181 8.82 -12.43 -14.17
CA ALA A 181 9.66 -11.51 -14.91
C ALA A 181 11.09 -12.06 -14.93
N HIS A 182 11.90 -11.64 -15.90
CA HIS A 182 13.28 -12.12 -16.04
C HIS A 182 14.15 -11.90 -14.79
N PHE A 183 13.82 -10.90 -13.97
CA PHE A 183 14.60 -10.49 -12.79
C PHE A 183 13.87 -10.68 -11.45
N ALA A 184 12.56 -10.93 -11.46
CA ALA A 184 11.76 -11.07 -10.25
C ALA A 184 10.40 -11.69 -10.57
N ASN A 185 9.60 -11.98 -9.54
CA ASN A 185 8.20 -12.32 -9.72
C ASN A 185 7.34 -11.16 -9.24
N VAL A 186 6.29 -10.83 -9.98
CA VAL A 186 5.29 -9.85 -9.56
C VAL A 186 3.98 -10.58 -9.25
N LEU A 187 3.40 -10.29 -8.09
CA LEU A 187 2.05 -10.72 -7.77
C LEU A 187 1.08 -9.66 -8.26
N ILE A 188 0.15 -9.98 -9.14
CA ILE A 188 -0.88 -9.04 -9.59
C ILE A 188 -2.28 -9.62 -9.36
N PRO A 189 -3.32 -8.80 -9.16
CA PRO A 189 -4.70 -9.31 -9.07
C PRO A 189 -5.12 -10.02 -10.36
N LYS A 190 -5.92 -11.09 -10.23
CA LYS A 190 -6.35 -11.95 -11.34
C LYS A 190 -7.11 -11.16 -12.41
N GLU A 191 -7.99 -10.25 -12.01
CA GLU A 191 -8.74 -9.41 -12.95
C GLU A 191 -7.83 -8.49 -13.77
N PHE A 192 -6.72 -8.00 -13.17
CA PHE A 192 -5.72 -7.23 -13.90
C PHE A 192 -4.88 -8.14 -14.82
N HIS A 193 -4.57 -9.35 -14.38
CA HIS A 193 -3.93 -10.35 -15.24
C HIS A 193 -4.78 -10.66 -16.48
N GLU A 194 -6.09 -10.88 -16.30
CA GLU A 194 -7.04 -11.14 -17.40
C GLU A 194 -7.17 -9.93 -18.34
N ASP A 195 -7.07 -8.70 -17.84
CA ASP A 195 -7.02 -7.48 -18.66
C ASP A 195 -5.75 -7.40 -19.50
N VAL A 196 -4.59 -7.69 -18.89
CA VAL A 196 -3.29 -7.73 -19.60
C VAL A 196 -3.28 -8.83 -20.65
N GLN A 197 -3.84 -10.01 -20.35
CA GLN A 197 -3.93 -11.10 -21.33
C GLN A 197 -4.78 -10.68 -22.53
N ARG A 198 -5.97 -10.11 -22.29
CA ARG A 198 -6.83 -9.60 -23.36
C ARG A 198 -6.12 -8.53 -24.20
N TYR A 199 -5.36 -7.65 -23.56
CA TYR A 199 -4.54 -6.66 -24.25
C TYR A 199 -3.49 -7.34 -25.15
N ALA A 200 -2.74 -8.31 -24.62
CA ALA A 200 -1.74 -9.06 -25.36
C ALA A 200 -2.33 -9.79 -26.58
N ASP A 201 -3.48 -10.44 -26.40
CA ASP A 201 -4.18 -11.17 -27.46
C ASP A 201 -4.75 -10.24 -28.55
N SER A 202 -5.08 -8.99 -28.17
CA SER A 202 -5.62 -7.97 -29.08
C SER A 202 -4.53 -7.22 -29.87
N CYS A 203 -3.25 -7.32 -29.47
CA CYS A 203 -2.15 -6.70 -30.18
C CYS A 203 -1.85 -7.45 -31.50
N PRO A 204 -1.85 -6.78 -32.67
CA PRO A 204 -1.65 -7.42 -33.98
C PRO A 204 -0.32 -8.16 -34.17
N GLN A 205 0.64 -8.01 -33.25
CA GLN A 205 1.93 -8.70 -33.30
C GLN A 205 1.79 -10.23 -33.20
N ALA A 206 0.71 -10.75 -32.62
CA ALA A 206 0.45 -12.18 -32.52
C ALA A 206 -0.07 -12.83 -33.83
N ARG A 207 -0.42 -12.03 -34.85
CA ARG A 207 -0.96 -12.53 -36.12
C ARG A 207 -0.36 -11.80 -37.32
N GLY A 208 0.88 -12.15 -37.68
CA GLY A 208 1.39 -12.05 -39.05
C GLY A 208 1.44 -10.65 -39.68
N ARG A 209 2.67 -10.16 -39.89
CA ARG A 209 3.06 -9.25 -40.98
C ARG A 209 2.35 -7.90 -41.09
N HIS A 210 2.02 -7.21 -40.01
CA HIS A 210 2.03 -5.74 -40.02
C HIS A 210 2.43 -5.24 -38.64
N ALA A 211 3.71 -4.93 -38.49
CA ALA A 211 4.24 -4.26 -37.31
C ALA A 211 3.59 -2.87 -37.24
N VAL A 212 2.50 -2.75 -36.50
CA VAL A 212 2.16 -1.48 -35.88
C VAL A 212 3.38 -1.16 -35.01
N GLN A 213 4.14 -0.15 -35.40
CA GLN A 213 5.17 0.44 -34.56
C GLN A 213 4.49 0.75 -33.22
N LEU A 214 4.84 -0.02 -32.19
CA LEU A 214 4.83 0.52 -30.83
C LEU A 214 5.51 1.90 -30.95
N PRO A 215 5.02 2.96 -30.27
CA PRO A 215 5.73 4.23 -30.23
C PRO A 215 7.22 3.93 -30.05
N PRO A 216 8.15 4.56 -30.80
CA PRO A 216 9.55 4.14 -30.96
C PRO A 216 10.38 4.12 -29.66
N VAL A 217 9.73 4.26 -28.51
CA VAL A 217 10.22 4.08 -27.16
C VAL A 217 10.55 2.62 -26.81
N TYR A 218 9.93 1.63 -27.46
CA TYR A 218 10.22 0.19 -27.25
C TYR A 218 10.84 -0.51 -28.48
N GLY A 219 11.00 0.18 -29.60
CA GLY A 219 11.75 -0.31 -30.77
C GLY A 219 13.28 -0.20 -30.62
N HIS A 220 13.72 0.56 -29.61
CA HIS A 220 15.09 0.61 -29.12
C HIS A 220 15.00 0.65 -27.59
N SER A 221 14.75 -0.50 -26.99
CA SER A 221 14.71 -0.65 -25.55
C SER A 221 16.07 -0.23 -24.97
N ASN A 222 16.11 0.92 -24.32
CA ASN A 222 17.18 1.30 -23.36
C ASN A 222 17.28 0.34 -22.15
N LEU A 223 16.69 -0.86 -22.24
CA LEU A 223 17.05 -2.04 -21.42
C LEU A 223 18.44 -2.60 -21.79
N GLU A 224 19.06 -2.15 -22.90
CA GLU A 224 20.49 -2.41 -23.16
C GLU A 224 21.44 -1.75 -22.14
N ILE A 225 20.99 -0.83 -21.29
CA ILE A 225 21.86 -0.08 -20.35
C ILE A 225 22.28 -0.91 -19.11
N ALA A 226 21.88 -2.17 -18.99
CA ALA A 226 22.33 -3.07 -17.91
C ALA A 226 23.12 -4.31 -18.39
N GLY A 227 23.58 -4.34 -19.65
CA GLY A 227 24.42 -5.45 -20.15
C GLY A 227 23.70 -6.79 -20.32
N PHE A 228 22.36 -6.81 -20.26
CA PHE A 228 21.56 -7.99 -20.56
C PHE A 228 21.28 -8.05 -22.06
N SER A 229 22.10 -8.80 -22.79
CA SER A 229 21.90 -9.09 -24.21
C SER A 229 20.56 -9.81 -24.42
N TYR A 230 19.70 -9.25 -25.27
CA TYR A 230 18.47 -9.87 -25.75
C TYR A 230 18.80 -11.13 -26.55
N MET A 231 18.62 -12.30 -25.94
CA MET A 231 18.48 -13.57 -26.66
C MET A 231 16.97 -13.89 -26.75
N PRO A 232 16.39 -14.03 -27.95
CA PRO A 232 15.02 -14.48 -28.09
C PRO A 232 14.99 -15.98 -27.81
N LEU A 233 14.70 -16.37 -26.57
CA LEU A 233 14.41 -17.76 -26.20
C LEU A 233 12.92 -17.88 -25.85
N GLY A 234 12.31 -18.91 -26.43
CA GLY A 234 10.87 -19.13 -26.58
C GLY A 234 9.95 -18.79 -25.40
N GLY A 235 8.75 -18.31 -25.76
CA GLY A 235 7.49 -18.53 -25.04
C GLY A 235 7.18 -17.61 -23.85
N GLU A 236 8.15 -17.29 -23.00
CA GLU A 236 7.87 -16.58 -21.72
C GLU A 236 8.08 -15.06 -21.79
N GLY A 237 8.68 -14.54 -22.87
CA GLY A 237 8.92 -13.11 -23.11
C GLY A 237 7.73 -12.32 -23.71
N THR A 238 6.48 -12.63 -23.36
CA THR A 238 5.29 -11.97 -24.00
C THR A 238 4.35 -11.31 -23.01
N PHE A 239 4.07 -11.95 -21.86
CA PHE A 239 3.09 -11.41 -20.91
C PHE A 239 3.66 -10.26 -20.06
N PHE A 240 4.91 -10.38 -19.59
CA PHE A 240 5.50 -9.32 -18.77
C PHE A 240 5.68 -8.03 -19.57
N ASP A 241 6.03 -8.14 -20.86
CA ASP A 241 6.09 -6.99 -21.77
C ASP A 241 4.70 -6.37 -22.01
N ALA A 242 3.66 -7.21 -22.13
CA ALA A 242 2.28 -6.72 -22.18
C ALA A 242 1.85 -6.04 -20.87
N LEU A 243 2.27 -6.56 -19.71
CA LEU A 243 2.05 -5.95 -18.41
C LEU A 243 2.72 -4.57 -18.31
N LEU A 244 4.00 -4.47 -18.69
CA LEU A 244 4.73 -3.21 -18.73
C LEU A 244 4.06 -2.19 -19.66
N SER A 245 3.66 -2.63 -20.86
CA SER A 245 2.96 -1.80 -21.86
C SER A 245 1.61 -1.32 -21.35
N ARG A 246 0.87 -2.19 -20.63
CA ARG A 246 -0.43 -1.87 -20.04
C ARG A 246 -0.31 -0.85 -18.91
N LEU A 247 0.72 -0.97 -18.08
CA LEU A 247 1.05 -0.02 -17.02
C LEU A 247 1.52 1.32 -17.60
N TYR A 248 2.36 1.29 -18.64
CA TYR A 248 2.77 2.47 -19.40
C TYR A 248 1.56 3.24 -19.95
N LEU A 249 0.62 2.55 -20.61
CA LEU A 249 -0.61 3.17 -21.11
C LEU A 249 -1.45 3.75 -19.97
N GLY A 250 -1.56 3.03 -18.85
CA GLY A 250 -2.24 3.53 -17.65
C GLY A 250 -1.64 4.84 -17.13
N THR A 251 -0.30 4.94 -17.15
CA THR A 251 0.42 6.16 -16.76
C THR A 251 0.17 7.31 -17.71
N ILE A 252 0.18 7.09 -19.04
CA ILE A 252 -0.18 8.14 -20.02
C ILE A 252 -1.61 8.63 -19.78
N MET A 253 -2.55 7.71 -19.62
CA MET A 253 -3.97 8.07 -19.47
C MET A 253 -4.22 8.87 -18.18
N ARG A 254 -3.40 8.67 -17.14
CA ARG A 254 -3.53 9.39 -15.87
C ARG A 254 -2.76 10.71 -15.84
N ARG A 255 -1.50 10.73 -16.28
CA ARG A 255 -0.61 11.90 -16.16
C ARG A 255 -0.50 12.73 -17.42
N GLY A 256 -0.93 12.21 -18.57
CA GLY A 256 -0.67 12.79 -19.89
C GLY A 256 0.75 12.57 -20.42
N TYR A 257 1.67 12.02 -19.61
CA TYR A 257 3.04 11.69 -19.98
C TYR A 257 3.55 10.47 -19.19
N VAL A 258 4.68 9.89 -19.62
CA VAL A 258 5.38 8.84 -18.86
C VAL A 258 6.77 9.28 -18.48
N ASP A 259 6.99 9.38 -17.18
CA ASP A 259 8.33 9.32 -16.62
C ASP A 259 8.78 7.85 -16.58
N LYS A 260 9.71 7.47 -17.47
CA LYS A 260 10.24 6.11 -17.57
C LYS A 260 10.89 5.67 -16.26
N ALA A 261 11.56 6.57 -15.54
CA ALA A 261 12.18 6.24 -14.27
C ALA A 261 11.12 5.88 -13.23
N LYS A 262 9.98 6.58 -13.21
CA LYS A 262 8.88 6.26 -12.30
C LYS A 262 8.17 4.97 -12.63
N LEU A 263 8.00 4.65 -13.92
CA LEU A 263 7.48 3.35 -14.34
C LEU A 263 8.39 2.22 -13.85
N ILE A 264 9.71 2.36 -14.01
CA ILE A 264 10.68 1.37 -13.50
C ILE A 264 10.60 1.27 -11.97
N GLN A 265 10.56 2.41 -11.26
CA GLN A 265 10.45 2.42 -9.79
C GLN A 265 9.16 1.73 -9.31
N MET A 266 8.03 1.94 -10.00
CA MET A 266 6.76 1.27 -9.68
C MET A 266 6.88 -0.24 -9.85
N ILE A 267 7.42 -0.71 -10.98
CA ILE A 267 7.58 -2.15 -11.25
C ILE A 267 8.53 -2.77 -10.24
N THR A 268 9.66 -2.12 -9.93
CA THR A 268 10.58 -2.59 -8.90
C THR A 268 9.89 -2.68 -7.54
N ALA A 269 9.08 -1.69 -7.16
CA ALA A 269 8.31 -1.71 -5.91
C ALA A 269 7.23 -2.82 -5.89
N MET A 270 6.68 -3.20 -7.05
CA MET A 270 5.75 -4.33 -7.17
C MET A 270 6.44 -5.70 -7.15
N CYS A 271 7.68 -5.78 -7.63
CA CYS A 271 8.52 -6.97 -7.65
C CYS A 271 9.27 -7.23 -6.34
N THR A 272 9.50 -6.19 -5.53
CA THR A 272 10.22 -6.29 -4.26
C THR A 272 9.27 -6.65 -3.13
N ASP A 273 9.49 -7.81 -2.52
CA ASP A 273 8.82 -8.18 -1.28
C ASP A 273 9.62 -7.63 -0.10
N PHE A 274 9.29 -6.42 0.33
CA PHE A 274 9.92 -5.78 1.50
C PHE A 274 9.79 -6.61 2.79
N SER A 275 8.86 -7.57 2.83
CA SER A 275 8.73 -8.47 3.98
C SER A 275 9.93 -9.43 4.14
N GLN A 276 10.72 -9.69 3.08
CA GLN A 276 11.93 -10.51 3.18
C GLN A 276 13.11 -9.75 3.77
N ASP A 277 13.24 -8.45 3.51
CA ASP A 277 14.24 -7.60 4.16
C ASP A 277 13.97 -7.44 5.66
N CYS A 278 12.70 -7.50 6.08
CA CYS A 278 12.34 -7.57 7.50
C CYS A 278 12.78 -8.85 8.19
N LYS A 279 12.71 -10.04 7.56
CA LYS A 279 13.26 -11.26 8.19
C LYS A 279 14.76 -11.12 8.43
N ARG A 280 15.48 -10.40 7.55
CA ARG A 280 16.89 -10.08 7.74
C ARG A 280 17.12 -9.02 8.81
N GLN A 281 16.31 -7.97 8.88
CA GLN A 281 16.43 -6.92 9.91
C GLN A 281 15.97 -7.38 11.29
N GLU A 282 14.87 -8.13 11.43
CA GLU A 282 14.45 -8.76 12.69
C GLU A 282 15.48 -9.77 13.18
N SER A 283 16.20 -10.47 12.28
CA SER A 283 17.34 -11.32 12.69
C SER A 283 18.54 -10.51 13.22
N LYS A 284 18.74 -9.28 12.73
CA LYS A 284 19.80 -8.38 13.19
C LYS A 284 19.44 -7.70 14.52
N TYR A 285 18.21 -7.21 14.66
CA TYR A 285 17.75 -6.56 15.89
C TYR A 285 17.32 -7.56 16.98
N GLY A 286 17.00 -8.80 16.63
CA GLY A 286 16.72 -9.89 17.58
C GLY A 286 17.98 -10.46 18.25
N ALA A 287 19.18 -10.18 17.71
CA ALA A 287 20.45 -10.64 18.28
C ALA A 287 21.02 -9.68 19.34
N GLU A 288 20.60 -8.41 19.38
CA GLU A 288 21.12 -7.39 20.31
C GLU A 288 20.16 -7.08 21.48
N GLY A 289 19.03 -7.79 21.60
CA GLY A 289 18.01 -7.55 22.63
C GLY A 289 17.97 -8.56 23.78
N VAL A 290 18.98 -9.42 23.97
CA VAL A 290 18.95 -10.48 25.00
C VAL A 290 19.97 -10.24 26.10
N ILE A 291 19.81 -9.16 26.87
CA ILE A 291 20.07 -9.13 28.31
C ILE A 291 19.04 -8.14 28.89
N ILE A 292 17.95 -8.62 29.48
CA ILE A 292 17.64 -8.46 30.91
C ILE A 292 16.35 -9.24 31.20
N GLY A 293 16.38 -10.09 32.24
CA GLY A 293 15.16 -10.46 32.98
C GLY A 293 14.52 -11.82 32.69
N LYS A 294 15.27 -12.94 32.81
CA LYS A 294 14.66 -14.25 33.07
C LYS A 294 13.94 -14.23 34.42
N ARG A 295 12.66 -14.62 34.47
CA ARG A 295 12.03 -15.33 35.62
C ARG A 295 10.96 -16.31 35.13
N PRO A 296 10.69 -17.39 35.89
CA PRO A 296 10.61 -18.74 35.33
C PRO A 296 9.19 -19.20 35.04
N ARG A 297 9.12 -20.16 34.12
CA ARG A 297 8.00 -21.08 33.91
C ARG A 297 7.62 -21.79 35.21
N THR A 298 6.33 -21.85 35.49
CA THR A 298 5.73 -22.94 36.26
C THR A 298 4.64 -23.57 35.42
N ASP A 299 4.84 -24.84 35.13
CA ASP A 299 3.90 -25.75 34.50
C ASP A 299 2.64 -25.92 35.35
N SER A 300 1.48 -26.13 34.72
CA SER A 300 0.60 -27.25 35.06
C SER A 300 -0.62 -27.36 34.13
N VAL A 301 -0.65 -28.51 33.46
CA VAL A 301 -1.80 -29.43 33.35
C VAL A 301 -2.93 -29.07 32.36
N PHE A 302 -2.80 -29.70 31.19
CA PHE A 302 -3.84 -30.36 30.39
C PHE A 302 -5.10 -30.78 31.18
N THR A 303 -6.30 -30.45 30.71
CA THR A 303 -7.41 -31.42 30.62
C THR A 303 -8.37 -31.07 29.48
N THR A 304 -8.67 -32.10 28.70
CA THR A 304 -9.54 -32.21 27.53
C THR A 304 -11.03 -32.41 27.88
N MET A 305 -11.88 -32.36 26.83
CA MET A 305 -13.26 -32.91 26.70
C MET A 305 -14.39 -32.02 27.24
N SER A 306 -15.64 -32.04 26.77
CA SER A 306 -16.34 -32.36 25.51
C SER A 306 -17.84 -32.16 25.84
N THR A 307 -18.60 -31.67 24.86
CA THR A 307 -20.07 -31.83 24.62
C THR A 307 -21.02 -32.38 25.70
N SER A 308 -22.15 -31.67 25.91
CA SER A 308 -23.57 -32.12 25.82
C SER A 308 -24.46 -31.30 26.80
N THR A 309 -25.50 -30.57 26.36
CA THR A 309 -26.87 -30.94 25.95
C THR A 309 -27.89 -30.65 27.07
N PHE A 310 -28.87 -29.78 26.75
CA PHE A 310 -30.22 -29.58 27.32
C PHE A 310 -30.50 -29.64 28.84
N ALA A 311 -31.15 -28.57 29.34
CA ALA A 311 -32.48 -28.68 29.94
C ALA A 311 -33.17 -27.30 30.02
N SER A 312 -34.38 -27.23 29.45
CA SER A 312 -35.40 -26.23 29.75
C SER A 312 -35.90 -26.39 31.17
N LEU A 313 -36.36 -25.31 31.81
CA LEU A 313 -37.57 -25.33 32.64
C LEU A 313 -38.09 -23.91 32.86
N SER A 314 -39.35 -23.75 32.52
CA SER A 314 -40.22 -22.59 32.68
C SER A 314 -40.81 -22.49 34.09
N SER A 315 -40.77 -21.26 34.65
CA SER A 315 -41.80 -20.59 35.50
C SER A 315 -42.20 -21.25 36.84
N PRO A 316 -43.02 -20.59 37.70
CA PRO A 316 -43.48 -19.18 37.76
C PRO A 316 -43.28 -18.50 39.13
N VAL A 317 -43.32 -17.16 39.17
CA VAL A 317 -44.27 -16.33 39.94
C VAL A 317 -44.53 -15.07 39.13
#